data_AF-F6ZFJ3-F1
#
_entry.id   AF-F6ZFJ3-F1
#
_cell.length_a   1.000
_cell.length_b   1.000
_cell.length_c   1.000
_cell.angle_alpha   90.00
_cell.angle_beta   90.00
_cell.angle_gamma   90.00
#
_symmetry.space_group_name_H-M   'P 1'
#
loop_
_entity.id
_entity.type
_entity.pdbx_description
1 polymer ?
#
loop_
_entity_poly.entity_id
_entity_poly.type
_entity_poly.pdbx_seq_one_letter_code
_entity_poly.pdbx_strand_id
1 'polypeptide(L)'
;MATIVVFVYLVVPPNGIKKEEGKEGRGVLYYTCCLFMWASMTDLALQGQRFGLFGLKSGTGYFEHGEPYLDTPFGLGVQGWNAIVNYLLYIHIIYNIDNNKDPRYTAIYWAGGILTSQFCVIVGAYSGSFATYLPPSVAMNIVFVVFPMWVFFHFLNKPRSDKIQAINSTKYRALDIFLITGLLVASFFMIIRGLGALDSPFPLTKYYVTTHEPYIMEPGKFGATWVLYGFIYGVPFQLFAIYGLLHSGCEWMMDLVVFYAAGMLQGTCVYMAYTWFPMSNPEYHIPQASMYMVIAINVFLVFISNLLLWRCFAEPQYFVKGKLKKN
;
A
#
# COMPACT_ATOMS: atom_id res chain seq x y z
N MET A 1 24.00 -5.72 9.94
CA MET A 1 23.33 -6.23 11.17
C MET A 1 22.00 -6.94 10.86
N ALA A 2 21.07 -6.34 10.10
CA ALA A 2 19.79 -6.99 9.74
C ALA A 2 19.93 -8.31 8.95
N THR A 3 20.89 -8.39 8.02
CA THR A 3 21.19 -9.62 7.26
C THR A 3 21.69 -10.76 8.15
N ILE A 4 22.39 -10.42 9.24
CA ILE A 4 22.94 -11.39 10.19
C ILE A 4 21.80 -11.97 11.04
N VAL A 5 20.80 -11.16 11.44
CA VAL A 5 19.65 -11.64 12.21
C VAL A 5 18.77 -12.59 11.38
N VAL A 6 18.55 -12.26 10.10
CA VAL A 6 17.81 -13.14 9.17
C VAL A 6 18.60 -14.43 8.86
N PHE A 7 19.92 -14.34 8.69
CA PHE A 7 20.78 -15.49 8.46
C PHE A 7 20.88 -16.40 9.70
N VAL A 8 20.97 -15.82 10.89
CA VAL A 8 20.96 -16.57 12.17
C VAL A 8 19.63 -17.29 12.37
N TYR A 9 18.50 -16.73 11.92
CA TYR A 9 17.20 -17.41 11.98
C TYR A 9 17.06 -18.60 11.02
N LEU A 10 17.60 -18.48 9.80
CA LEU A 10 17.55 -19.57 8.81
C LEU A 10 18.48 -20.73 9.17
N VAL A 11 19.58 -20.45 9.89
CA VAL A 11 20.61 -21.45 10.23
C VAL A 11 20.45 -22.00 11.65
N VAL A 12 19.89 -21.23 12.59
CA VAL A 12 19.74 -21.62 14.01
C VAL A 12 18.37 -21.19 14.54
N PRO A 13 17.30 -21.98 14.33
CA PRO A 13 16.05 -21.74 15.03
C PRO A 13 16.30 -21.86 16.55
N PRO A 14 15.83 -20.91 17.38
CA PRO A 14 16.06 -20.96 18.82
C PRO A 14 15.37 -22.19 19.41
N ASN A 15 16.18 -23.09 19.94
CA ASN A 15 15.73 -24.28 20.66
C ASN A 15 15.01 -23.85 21.95
N GLY A 16 13.68 -23.95 21.96
CA GLY A 16 12.90 -23.67 23.17
C GLY A 16 11.42 -23.32 22.95
N ILE A 17 11.00 -23.00 21.73
CA ILE A 17 9.57 -22.80 21.45
C ILE A 17 8.96 -24.19 21.22
N LYS A 18 8.24 -24.71 22.22
CA LYS A 18 7.38 -25.88 22.04
C LYS A 18 6.49 -25.62 20.81
N LYS A 19 6.59 -26.49 19.80
CA LYS A 19 5.68 -26.51 18.65
C LYS A 19 4.28 -26.83 19.18
N GLU A 20 3.50 -25.80 19.48
CA GLU A 20 2.06 -25.94 19.56
C GLU A 20 1.51 -25.88 18.14
N GLU A 21 0.86 -26.97 17.73
CA GLU A 21 0.22 -27.09 16.42
C GLU A 21 -0.73 -25.89 16.19
N GLY A 22 -0.52 -25.15 15.10
CA GLY A 22 -1.29 -23.93 14.77
C GLY A 22 -0.57 -22.59 15.00
N LYS A 23 0.67 -22.59 15.55
CA LYS A 23 1.47 -21.36 15.79
C LYS A 23 2.61 -21.09 14.80
N GLU A 24 2.78 -21.93 13.78
CA GLU A 24 4.01 -21.98 12.95
C GLU A 24 4.36 -20.72 12.10
N GLY A 25 3.51 -19.68 12.05
CA GLY A 25 3.81 -18.40 11.38
C GLY A 25 3.98 -17.18 12.29
N ARG A 26 3.64 -17.28 13.58
CA ARG A 26 3.57 -16.11 14.49
C ARG A 26 4.95 -15.58 14.87
N GLY A 27 5.94 -16.47 15.05
CA GLY A 27 7.31 -16.07 15.40
C GLY A 27 7.96 -15.23 14.30
N VAL A 28 7.88 -15.69 13.05
CA VAL A 28 8.47 -14.98 11.89
C VAL A 28 7.86 -13.59 11.73
N LEU A 29 6.52 -13.47 11.79
CA LEU A 29 5.85 -12.18 11.67
C LEU A 29 6.24 -11.22 12.80
N TYR A 30 6.31 -11.70 14.04
CA TYR A 30 6.68 -10.90 15.20
C TYR A 30 8.05 -10.23 15.04
N TYR A 31 9.09 -11.01 14.77
CA TYR A 31 10.45 -10.48 14.64
C TYR A 31 10.60 -9.57 13.44
N THR A 32 9.90 -9.85 12.34
CA THR A 32 9.92 -8.95 11.21
C THR A 32 9.23 -7.62 11.51
N CYS A 33 8.13 -7.62 12.26
CA CYS A 33 7.56 -6.38 12.77
C CYS A 33 8.59 -5.60 13.60
N CYS A 34 9.35 -6.25 14.49
CA CYS A 34 10.41 -5.57 15.25
C CYS A 34 11.50 -4.97 14.33
N LEU A 35 11.92 -5.70 13.31
CA LEU A 35 12.96 -5.26 12.37
C LEU A 35 12.47 -4.09 11.50
N PHE A 36 11.22 -4.14 11.05
CA PHE A 36 10.63 -3.05 10.27
C PHE A 36 10.26 -1.84 11.15
N MET A 37 9.94 -2.02 12.43
CA MET A 37 9.83 -0.92 13.39
C MET A 37 11.14 -0.16 13.53
N TRP A 38 12.26 -0.87 13.61
CA TRP A 38 13.59 -0.25 13.61
C TRP A 38 13.86 0.51 12.30
N ALA A 39 13.48 -0.05 11.15
CA ALA A 39 13.58 0.64 9.86
C ALA A 39 12.72 1.93 9.83
N SER A 40 11.47 1.88 10.31
CA SER A 40 10.60 3.06 10.45
C SER A 40 11.19 4.15 11.34
N MET A 41 11.91 3.79 12.40
CA MET A 41 12.61 4.77 13.25
C MET A 41 13.84 5.37 12.55
N THR A 42 14.48 4.60 11.67
CA THR A 42 15.56 5.09 10.81
C THR A 42 15.03 6.10 9.80
N ASP A 43 13.89 5.82 9.16
CA ASP A 43 13.18 6.76 8.27
C ASP A 43 12.82 8.06 9.00
N LEU A 44 12.33 7.97 10.25
CA LEU A 44 12.04 9.15 11.07
C LEU A 44 13.30 9.97 11.37
N ALA A 45 14.42 9.31 11.68
CA ALA A 45 15.69 9.97 11.96
C ALA A 45 16.27 10.66 10.71
N LEU A 46 16.23 10.00 9.55
CA LEU A 46 16.66 10.55 8.26
C LEU A 46 15.82 11.75 7.85
N GLN A 47 14.50 11.66 7.99
CA GLN A 47 13.59 12.77 7.73
C GLN A 47 13.83 13.92 8.72
N GLY A 48 14.05 13.61 10.00
CA GLY A 48 14.39 14.59 11.03
C GLY A 48 15.69 15.34 10.69
N GLN A 49 16.73 14.62 10.26
CA GLN A 49 17.98 15.22 9.77
C GLN A 49 17.74 16.16 8.60
N ARG A 50 16.93 15.74 7.61
CA ARG A 50 16.63 16.56 6.43
C ARG A 50 15.94 17.87 6.77
N PHE A 51 15.00 17.84 7.71
CA PHE A 51 14.30 19.04 8.16
C PHE A 51 15.03 19.83 9.26
N GLY A 52 16.25 19.41 9.66
CA GLY A 52 16.99 20.03 10.74
C GLY A 52 16.32 19.88 12.12
N LEU A 53 15.45 18.90 12.27
CA LEU A 53 14.78 18.55 13.51
C LEU A 53 15.74 17.75 14.42
N PHE A 54 15.48 17.79 15.72
CA PHE A 54 16.24 17.04 16.74
C PHE A 54 17.74 17.38 16.85
N GLY A 55 18.19 18.52 16.31
CA GLY A 55 19.60 18.92 16.36
C GLY A 55 20.55 18.07 15.51
N LEU A 56 20.02 17.15 14.70
CA LEU A 56 20.77 16.25 13.83
C LEU A 56 21.13 16.95 12.51
N LYS A 57 22.05 17.92 12.53
CA LYS A 57 22.51 18.63 11.31
C LYS A 57 23.61 17.91 10.52
N SER A 58 23.90 16.65 10.84
CA SER A 58 25.07 15.95 10.31
C SER A 58 24.74 15.06 9.12
N GLY A 59 25.28 15.43 7.95
CA GLY A 59 25.58 14.60 6.79
C GLY A 59 24.53 13.59 6.34
N THR A 60 23.73 13.95 5.35
CA THR A 60 22.80 13.07 4.63
C THR A 60 23.51 12.07 3.71
N GLY A 61 24.67 11.53 4.12
CA GLY A 61 25.45 10.59 3.31
C GLY A 61 24.63 9.37 2.86
N TYR A 62 23.56 9.01 3.59
CA TYR A 62 22.62 7.99 3.16
C TYR A 62 21.77 8.40 1.94
N PHE A 63 21.35 9.65 1.83
CA PHE A 63 20.70 10.14 0.62
C PHE A 63 21.69 10.27 -0.54
N GLU A 64 22.95 10.61 -0.25
CA GLU A 64 23.92 10.79 -1.34
C GLU A 64 24.50 9.46 -1.84
N HIS A 65 24.70 8.46 -0.97
CA HIS A 65 25.44 7.24 -1.29
C HIS A 65 24.63 5.96 -1.05
N GLY A 66 23.49 6.07 -0.36
CA GLY A 66 22.59 4.95 -0.03
C GLY A 66 21.41 4.86 -0.98
N GLU A 67 20.37 5.66 -0.75
CA GLU A 67 19.13 5.64 -1.54
C GLU A 67 18.72 7.07 -1.94
N PRO A 68 19.25 7.60 -3.06
CA PRO A 68 19.07 9.01 -3.42
C PRO A 68 17.63 9.39 -3.75
N TYR A 69 16.81 8.45 -4.22
CA TYR A 69 15.38 8.71 -4.44
C TYR A 69 14.60 8.96 -3.14
N LEU A 70 15.15 8.62 -1.97
CA LEU A 70 14.50 8.92 -0.70
C LEU A 70 14.58 10.41 -0.35
N ASP A 71 15.54 11.15 -0.92
CA ASP A 71 15.63 12.62 -0.80
C ASP A 71 14.80 13.34 -1.88
N THR A 72 13.65 12.76 -2.22
CA THR A 72 12.64 13.39 -3.09
C THR A 72 11.38 13.67 -2.27
N PRO A 73 10.49 14.57 -2.71
CA PRO A 73 9.18 14.75 -2.08
C PRO A 73 8.41 13.44 -1.88
N PHE A 74 8.44 12.56 -2.90
CA PHE A 74 7.79 11.25 -2.81
C PHE A 74 8.49 10.36 -1.76
N GLY A 75 9.81 10.28 -1.80
CA GLY A 75 10.62 9.53 -0.84
C GLY A 75 10.45 9.98 0.61
N LEU A 76 10.36 11.29 0.85
CA LEU A 76 10.04 11.86 2.16
C LEU A 76 8.61 11.53 2.59
N GLY A 77 7.65 11.55 1.66
CA GLY A 77 6.29 11.09 1.92
C GLY A 77 6.25 9.62 2.37
N VAL A 78 7.00 8.75 1.70
CA VAL A 78 7.14 7.32 2.09
C VAL A 78 7.77 7.17 3.47
N GLN A 79 8.87 7.87 3.75
CA GLN A 79 9.53 7.84 5.06
C GLN A 79 8.59 8.29 6.19
N GLY A 80 7.82 9.37 5.97
CA GLY A 80 6.81 9.84 6.93
C GLY A 80 5.70 8.82 7.16
N TRP A 81 5.21 8.18 6.09
CA TRP A 81 4.23 7.12 6.19
C TRP A 81 4.76 5.91 6.97
N ASN A 82 6.01 5.52 6.73
CA ASN A 82 6.67 4.42 7.42
C ASN A 82 6.84 4.72 8.92
N ALA A 83 7.30 5.92 9.25
CA ALA A 83 7.56 6.36 10.61
C ALA A 83 6.29 6.42 11.48
N ILE A 84 5.15 6.77 10.88
CA ILE A 84 3.88 6.96 11.61
C ILE A 84 2.96 5.77 11.44
N VAL A 85 2.45 5.55 10.23
CA VAL A 85 1.35 4.60 10.00
C VAL A 85 1.85 3.18 10.10
N ASN A 86 2.92 2.83 9.37
CA ASN A 86 3.44 1.46 9.43
C ASN A 86 3.96 1.12 10.83
N TYR A 87 4.57 2.07 11.52
CA TYR A 87 4.99 1.89 12.92
C TYR A 87 3.83 1.50 13.84
N LEU A 88 2.69 2.20 13.75
CA LEU A 88 1.49 1.88 14.50
C LEU A 88 0.89 0.52 14.10
N LEU A 89 0.93 0.15 12.81
CA LEU A 89 0.49 -1.16 12.35
C LEU A 89 1.35 -2.28 12.94
N TYR A 90 2.68 -2.11 13.02
CA TYR A 90 3.56 -3.10 13.66
C TYR A 90 3.23 -3.29 15.15
N ILE A 91 3.02 -2.19 15.88
CA ILE A 91 2.59 -2.26 17.29
C ILE A 91 1.29 -3.05 17.40
N HIS A 92 0.32 -2.78 16.54
CA HIS A 92 -0.96 -3.47 16.57
C HIS A 92 -0.84 -4.96 16.20
N ILE A 93 0.03 -5.32 15.25
CA ILE A 93 0.32 -6.73 14.92
C ILE A 93 0.95 -7.45 16.11
N ILE A 94 2.00 -6.87 16.71
CA ILE A 94 2.69 -7.41 17.88
C ILE A 94 1.71 -7.58 19.05
N TYR A 95 0.92 -6.54 19.35
CA TYR A 95 -0.12 -6.60 20.37
C TYR A 95 -1.10 -7.75 20.15
N ASN A 96 -1.56 -7.96 18.91
CA ASN A 96 -2.46 -9.07 18.59
C ASN A 96 -1.77 -10.43 18.77
N ILE A 97 -0.50 -10.57 18.38
CA ILE A 97 0.28 -11.79 18.58
C ILE A 97 0.42 -12.11 20.09
N ASP A 98 0.82 -11.13 20.90
CA ASP A 98 1.02 -11.29 22.35
C ASP A 98 -0.29 -11.64 23.08
N ASN A 99 -1.42 -11.11 22.60
CA ASN A 99 -2.74 -11.39 23.15
C ASN A 99 -3.45 -12.59 22.50
N ASN A 100 -2.73 -13.40 21.70
CA ASN A 100 -3.27 -14.57 20.98
C ASN A 100 -4.46 -14.26 20.04
N LYS A 101 -4.62 -13.02 19.59
CA LYS A 101 -5.62 -12.59 18.60
C LYS A 101 -5.08 -12.83 17.18
N ASP A 102 -5.96 -12.99 16.20
CA ASP A 102 -5.53 -13.18 14.80
C ASP A 102 -5.12 -11.83 14.18
N PRO A 103 -3.84 -11.61 13.82
CA PRO A 103 -3.39 -10.33 13.26
C PRO A 103 -3.70 -10.18 11.77
N ARG A 104 -4.41 -11.14 11.15
CA ARG A 104 -4.66 -11.28 9.71
C ARG A 104 -4.93 -9.95 9.00
N TYR A 105 -5.97 -9.22 9.41
CA TYR A 105 -6.38 -8.02 8.69
C TYR A 105 -5.35 -6.89 8.81
N THR A 106 -4.74 -6.69 9.99
CA THR A 106 -3.68 -5.68 10.15
C THR A 106 -2.42 -6.04 9.37
N ALA A 107 -2.04 -7.32 9.35
CA ALA A 107 -0.89 -7.81 8.61
C ALA A 107 -1.09 -7.68 7.09
N ILE A 108 -2.28 -8.01 6.57
CA ILE A 108 -2.65 -7.81 5.16
C ILE A 108 -2.69 -6.31 4.81
N TYR A 109 -3.26 -5.48 5.69
CA TYR A 109 -3.34 -4.03 5.47
C TYR A 109 -1.93 -3.44 5.37
N TRP A 110 -1.07 -3.76 6.32
CA TRP A 110 0.33 -3.39 6.28
C TRP A 110 1.03 -3.86 5.00
N ALA A 111 0.84 -5.13 4.60
CA ALA A 111 1.45 -5.66 3.39
C ALA A 111 0.98 -4.92 2.13
N GLY A 112 -0.30 -4.57 2.03
CA GLY A 112 -0.85 -3.78 0.93
C GLY A 112 -0.23 -2.39 0.82
N GLY A 113 -0.07 -1.69 1.95
CA GLY A 113 0.59 -0.38 1.97
C GLY A 113 2.06 -0.46 1.57
N ILE A 114 2.83 -1.40 2.14
CA ILE A 114 4.25 -1.55 1.79
C ILE A 114 4.45 -1.97 0.35
N LEU A 115 3.71 -2.97 -0.16
CA LEU A 115 3.89 -3.42 -1.55
C LEU A 115 3.51 -2.34 -2.57
N THR A 116 2.50 -1.52 -2.26
CA THR A 116 2.15 -0.34 -3.07
C THR A 116 3.29 0.69 -3.07
N SER A 117 3.82 1.00 -1.88
CA SER A 117 4.98 1.90 -1.73
C SER A 117 6.19 1.41 -2.52
N GLN A 118 6.54 0.14 -2.35
CA GLN A 118 7.70 -0.48 -2.99
C GLN A 118 7.56 -0.56 -4.50
N PHE A 119 6.35 -0.82 -5.01
CA PHE A 119 6.09 -0.72 -6.44
C PHE A 119 6.42 0.69 -6.96
N CYS A 120 5.93 1.73 -6.31
CA CYS A 120 6.16 3.11 -6.77
C CYS A 120 7.63 3.53 -6.64
N VAL A 121 8.28 3.22 -5.51
CA VAL A 121 9.68 3.57 -5.25
C VAL A 121 10.61 2.84 -6.22
N ILE A 122 10.50 1.52 -6.34
CA ILE A 122 11.41 0.72 -7.17
C ILE A 122 11.16 1.04 -8.64
N VAL A 123 9.92 0.95 -9.12
CA VAL A 123 9.63 1.23 -10.53
C VAL A 123 9.97 2.68 -10.88
N GLY A 124 9.71 3.63 -9.98
CA GLY A 124 10.02 5.04 -10.19
C GLY A 124 11.53 5.28 -10.27
N ALA A 125 12.30 4.73 -9.33
CA ALA A 125 13.75 4.85 -9.31
C ALA A 125 14.42 4.26 -10.56
N TYR A 126 13.95 3.10 -11.03
CA TYR A 126 14.51 2.43 -12.20
C TYR A 126 14.00 2.96 -13.55
N SER A 127 12.90 3.72 -13.58
CA SER A 127 12.33 4.29 -14.82
C SER A 127 12.47 5.80 -14.95
N GLY A 128 12.79 6.49 -13.85
CA GLY A 128 12.93 7.95 -13.79
C GLY A 128 14.38 8.43 -13.84
N SER A 129 14.59 9.65 -13.36
CA SER A 129 15.89 10.35 -13.37
C SER A 129 17.02 9.62 -12.62
N PHE A 130 16.69 8.73 -11.70
CA PHE A 130 17.65 7.93 -10.93
C PHE A 130 18.16 6.69 -11.68
N ALA A 131 17.58 6.33 -12.83
CA ALA A 131 17.91 5.10 -13.55
C ALA A 131 19.37 5.03 -14.04
N THR A 132 20.03 6.17 -14.17
CA THR A 132 21.44 6.26 -14.63
C THR A 132 22.41 5.64 -13.63
N TYR A 133 22.13 5.74 -12.32
CA TYR A 133 22.93 5.13 -11.28
C TYR A 133 22.11 4.92 -10.01
N LEU A 134 21.95 3.65 -9.62
CA LEU A 134 21.35 3.25 -8.35
C LEU A 134 22.39 2.51 -7.50
N PRO A 135 22.66 2.96 -6.26
CA PRO A 135 23.63 2.29 -5.40
C PRO A 135 23.20 0.86 -5.02
N PRO A 136 24.15 -0.04 -4.67
CA PRO A 136 23.82 -1.41 -4.24
C PRO A 136 22.88 -1.51 -3.04
N SER A 137 22.79 -0.48 -2.20
CA SER A 137 21.86 -0.38 -1.06
C SER A 137 20.39 -0.50 -1.45
N VAL A 138 20.03 -0.19 -2.70
CA VAL A 138 18.66 -0.38 -3.23
C VAL A 138 18.23 -1.85 -3.14
N ALA A 139 19.17 -2.80 -3.13
CA ALA A 139 18.88 -4.22 -2.92
C ALA A 139 18.20 -4.52 -1.56
N MET A 140 18.31 -3.62 -0.58
CA MET A 140 17.60 -3.74 0.70
C MET A 140 16.07 -3.78 0.50
N ASN A 141 15.54 -3.12 -0.53
CA ASN A 141 14.12 -3.14 -0.88
C ASN A 141 13.59 -4.54 -1.23
N ILE A 142 14.46 -5.48 -1.60
CA ILE A 142 14.07 -6.89 -1.81
C ILE A 142 13.41 -7.44 -0.55
N VAL A 143 13.92 -7.12 0.65
CA VAL A 143 13.33 -7.56 1.92
C VAL A 143 11.93 -6.95 2.12
N PHE A 144 11.77 -5.68 1.75
CA PHE A 144 10.50 -4.95 1.82
C PHE A 144 9.49 -5.38 0.73
N VAL A 145 9.90 -6.18 -0.25
CA VAL A 145 8.98 -6.80 -1.23
C VAL A 145 8.67 -8.24 -0.86
N VAL A 146 9.71 -9.06 -0.68
CA VAL A 146 9.58 -10.51 -0.48
C VAL A 146 8.81 -10.81 0.80
N PHE A 147 9.11 -10.13 1.90
CA PHE A 147 8.49 -10.44 3.17
C PHE A 147 7.01 -10.03 3.24
N PRO A 148 6.60 -8.80 2.89
CA PRO A 148 5.18 -8.45 2.85
C PRO A 148 4.39 -9.31 1.86
N MET A 149 4.99 -9.69 0.72
CA MET A 149 4.39 -10.61 -0.23
C MET A 149 4.17 -12.00 0.38
N TRP A 150 5.16 -12.53 1.09
CA TRP A 150 5.00 -13.78 1.84
C TRP A 150 3.90 -13.67 2.91
N VAL A 151 3.86 -12.60 3.69
CA VAL A 151 2.81 -12.37 4.71
C VAL A 151 1.42 -12.35 4.07
N PHE A 152 1.28 -11.64 2.95
CA PHE A 152 0.02 -11.55 2.21
C PHE A 152 -0.46 -12.94 1.76
N PHE A 153 0.38 -13.71 1.07
CA PHE A 153 0.00 -15.06 0.63
C PHE A 153 -0.17 -16.05 1.78
N HIS A 154 0.62 -15.93 2.84
CA HIS A 154 0.47 -16.74 4.05
C HIS A 154 -0.93 -16.58 4.65
N PHE A 155 -1.39 -15.33 4.82
CA PHE A 155 -2.72 -15.08 5.39
C PHE A 155 -3.86 -15.37 4.41
N LEU A 156 -3.69 -15.15 3.11
CA LEU A 156 -4.68 -15.55 2.11
C LEU A 156 -4.93 -17.06 2.11
N ASN A 157 -3.87 -17.86 2.25
CA ASN A 157 -3.96 -19.32 2.26
C ASN A 157 -4.35 -19.90 3.62
N LYS A 158 -4.16 -19.14 4.71
CA LYS A 158 -4.57 -19.55 6.06
C LYS A 158 -6.11 -19.55 6.15
N PRO A 159 -6.76 -20.66 6.56
CA PRO A 159 -8.20 -20.69 6.79
C PRO A 159 -8.62 -19.62 7.81
N ARG A 160 -9.81 -19.03 7.60
CA ARG A 160 -10.38 -18.08 8.57
C ARG A 160 -10.85 -18.83 9.82
N SER A 161 -10.59 -18.23 10.98
CA SER A 161 -11.08 -18.74 12.27
C SER A 161 -12.59 -18.59 12.45
N ASP A 162 -13.20 -17.68 11.69
CA ASP A 162 -14.54 -17.20 11.98
C ASP A 162 -15.59 -18.20 11.47
N LYS A 163 -16.32 -18.82 12.39
CA LYS A 163 -17.47 -19.68 12.09
C LYS A 163 -18.69 -18.81 11.79
N ILE A 164 -18.73 -18.24 10.59
CA ILE A 164 -19.81 -17.34 10.15
C ILE A 164 -20.79 -18.12 9.26
N GLN A 165 -22.09 -18.00 9.54
CA GLN A 165 -23.13 -18.57 8.69
C GLN A 165 -23.32 -17.68 7.45
N ALA A 166 -23.23 -18.28 6.26
CA ALA A 166 -23.39 -17.54 5.01
C ALA A 166 -24.84 -17.12 4.75
N ILE A 167 -25.01 -15.95 4.12
CA ILE A 167 -26.29 -15.44 3.64
C ILE A 167 -26.20 -15.15 2.14
N ASN A 168 -27.32 -15.29 1.42
CA ASN A 168 -27.37 -15.07 -0.03
C ASN A 168 -27.92 -13.68 -0.40
N SER A 169 -28.65 -13.04 0.51
CA SER A 169 -29.22 -11.71 0.32
C SER A 169 -28.58 -10.74 1.30
N THR A 170 -28.33 -9.52 0.83
CA THR A 170 -27.76 -8.45 1.63
C THR A 170 -28.77 -7.35 1.90
N LYS A 171 -28.74 -6.78 3.11
CA LYS A 171 -29.50 -5.56 3.45
C LYS A 171 -28.84 -4.28 2.91
N TYR A 172 -27.61 -4.35 2.42
CA TYR A 172 -26.82 -3.21 1.94
C TYR A 172 -26.90 -3.00 0.43
N ARG A 173 -27.92 -3.52 -0.25
CA ARG A 173 -28.02 -3.48 -1.72
C ARG A 173 -27.93 -2.07 -2.30
N ALA A 174 -28.52 -1.07 -1.65
CA ALA A 174 -28.42 0.33 -2.08
C ALA A 174 -26.97 0.85 -2.02
N LEU A 175 -26.24 0.51 -0.96
CA LEU A 175 -24.82 0.83 -0.83
C LEU A 175 -23.99 0.06 -1.85
N ASP A 176 -24.32 -1.19 -2.16
CA ASP A 176 -23.63 -1.97 -3.19
C ASP A 176 -23.76 -1.31 -4.56
N ILE A 177 -24.94 -0.80 -4.92
CA ILE A 177 -25.15 -0.05 -6.17
C ILE A 177 -24.32 1.25 -6.20
N PHE A 178 -24.29 1.98 -5.08
CA PHE A 178 -23.45 3.17 -4.96
C PHE A 178 -21.96 2.82 -5.10
N LEU A 179 -21.50 1.76 -4.45
CA LEU A 179 -20.11 1.28 -4.54
C LEU A 179 -19.77 0.82 -5.95
N ILE A 180 -20.63 0.06 -6.62
CA ILE A 180 -20.42 -0.38 -8.01
C ILE A 180 -20.24 0.84 -8.92
N THR A 181 -21.15 1.82 -8.80
CA THR A 181 -21.06 3.06 -9.58
C THR A 181 -19.77 3.83 -9.27
N GLY A 182 -19.42 3.95 -7.98
CA GLY A 182 -18.20 4.62 -7.55
C GLY A 182 -16.92 3.94 -8.01
N LEU A 183 -16.88 2.60 -8.00
CA LEU A 183 -15.77 1.80 -8.50
C LEU A 183 -15.59 1.93 -10.01
N LEU A 184 -16.69 2.00 -10.78
CA LEU A 184 -16.62 2.25 -12.23
C LEU A 184 -16.06 3.65 -12.53
N VAL A 185 -16.49 4.67 -11.79
CA VAL A 185 -15.94 6.03 -11.92
C VAL A 185 -14.47 6.06 -11.52
N ALA A 186 -14.09 5.39 -10.42
CA ALA A 186 -12.69 5.26 -10.00
C ALA A 186 -11.83 4.56 -11.07
N SER A 187 -12.34 3.48 -11.68
CA SER A 187 -11.68 2.76 -12.77
C SER A 187 -11.44 3.67 -13.95
N PHE A 188 -12.45 4.44 -14.36
CA PHE A 188 -12.33 5.39 -15.46
C PHE A 188 -11.20 6.40 -15.21
N PHE A 189 -11.16 7.04 -14.03
CA PHE A 189 -10.08 7.98 -13.70
C PHE A 189 -8.70 7.32 -13.68
N MET A 190 -8.57 6.11 -13.12
CA MET A 190 -7.30 5.39 -13.11
C MET A 190 -6.84 4.99 -14.52
N ILE A 191 -7.76 4.64 -15.42
CA ILE A 191 -7.44 4.37 -16.83
C ILE A 191 -6.91 5.63 -17.50
N ILE A 192 -7.60 6.78 -17.35
CA ILE A 192 -7.15 8.04 -17.96
C ILE A 192 -5.76 8.44 -17.45
N ARG A 193 -5.54 8.39 -16.14
CA ARG A 193 -4.24 8.72 -15.52
C ARG A 193 -3.15 7.72 -15.92
N GLY A 194 -3.46 6.42 -15.93
CA GLY A 194 -2.53 5.35 -16.31
C GLY A 194 -2.08 5.43 -17.77
N LEU A 195 -3.02 5.67 -18.69
CA LEU A 195 -2.70 5.95 -20.09
C LEU A 195 -1.82 7.21 -20.22
N GLY A 196 -2.01 8.19 -19.34
CA GLY A 196 -1.21 9.41 -19.29
C GLY A 196 0.23 9.15 -18.88
N ALA A 197 0.44 8.28 -17.90
CA ALA A 197 1.77 7.85 -17.50
C ALA A 197 2.49 7.03 -18.59
N LEU A 198 1.74 6.36 -19.47
CA LEU A 198 2.26 5.67 -20.66
C LEU A 198 2.46 6.60 -21.88
N ASP A 199 2.32 7.92 -21.71
CA ASP A 199 2.44 8.91 -22.78
C ASP A 199 1.48 8.67 -23.96
N SER A 200 0.24 8.26 -23.64
CA SER A 200 -0.79 8.00 -24.66
C SER A 200 -1.13 9.29 -25.43
N PRO A 201 -1.22 9.22 -26.77
CA PRO A 201 -1.61 10.36 -27.60
C PRO A 201 -3.11 10.69 -27.51
N PHE A 202 -3.89 9.95 -26.71
CA PHE A 202 -5.33 10.13 -26.59
C PHE A 202 -5.69 11.54 -26.06
N PRO A 203 -6.54 12.32 -26.74
CA PRO A 203 -6.74 13.75 -26.42
C PRO A 203 -7.15 14.04 -24.98
N LEU A 204 -8.08 13.25 -24.43
CA LEU A 204 -8.55 13.43 -23.06
C LEU A 204 -7.44 13.20 -22.04
N THR A 205 -6.64 12.17 -22.25
CA THR A 205 -5.49 11.83 -21.40
C THR A 205 -4.44 12.94 -21.44
N LYS A 206 -4.07 13.39 -22.64
CA LYS A 206 -3.09 14.46 -22.80
C LYS A 206 -3.56 15.75 -22.11
N TYR A 207 -4.81 16.14 -22.35
CA TYR A 207 -5.42 17.31 -21.71
C TYR A 207 -5.44 17.20 -20.18
N TYR A 208 -5.79 16.04 -19.64
CA TYR A 208 -5.81 15.82 -18.20
C TYR A 208 -4.42 15.98 -17.57
N VAL A 209 -3.42 15.29 -18.12
CA VAL A 209 -2.05 15.31 -17.59
C VAL A 209 -1.43 16.71 -17.69
N THR A 210 -1.59 17.42 -18.81
CA THR A 210 -0.98 18.75 -18.98
C THR A 210 -1.67 19.85 -18.17
N THR A 211 -2.99 19.77 -17.99
CA THR A 211 -3.78 20.87 -17.42
C THR A 211 -4.17 20.64 -15.96
N HIS A 212 -4.27 19.37 -15.53
CA HIS A 212 -4.75 19.04 -14.18
C HIS A 212 -3.66 18.40 -13.32
N GLU A 213 -2.91 17.42 -13.84
CA GLU A 213 -1.91 16.69 -13.06
C GLU A 213 -0.53 16.59 -13.75
N PRO A 214 0.22 17.71 -13.83
CA PRO A 214 1.56 17.72 -14.41
C PRO A 214 2.56 16.80 -13.69
N TYR A 215 2.31 16.47 -12.42
CA TYR A 215 3.16 15.55 -11.63
C TYR A 215 3.36 14.17 -12.29
N ILE A 216 2.41 13.71 -13.10
CA ILE A 216 2.55 12.45 -13.87
C ILE A 216 3.70 12.54 -14.89
N MET A 217 4.08 13.74 -15.33
CA MET A 217 5.17 13.98 -16.28
C MET A 217 6.52 14.23 -15.61
N GLU A 218 6.58 14.29 -14.28
CA GLU A 218 7.82 14.61 -13.57
C GLU A 218 8.94 13.60 -13.93
N PRO A 219 10.18 14.06 -14.19
CA PRO A 219 11.32 13.18 -14.52
C PRO A 219 11.62 12.09 -13.49
N GLY A 220 11.28 12.30 -12.22
CA GLY A 220 11.42 11.29 -11.16
C GLY A 220 10.50 10.08 -11.32
N LYS A 221 9.42 10.20 -12.12
CA LYS A 221 8.43 9.16 -12.44
C LYS A 221 7.67 8.57 -11.25
N PHE A 222 7.90 8.99 -10.01
CA PHE A 222 7.16 8.46 -8.86
C PHE A 222 5.64 8.72 -8.97
N GLY A 223 5.24 9.93 -9.36
CA GLY A 223 3.83 10.24 -9.65
C GLY A 223 3.24 9.37 -10.77
N ALA A 224 4.00 9.15 -11.84
CA ALA A 224 3.61 8.27 -12.95
C ALA A 224 3.42 6.82 -12.47
N THR A 225 4.32 6.29 -11.65
CA THR A 225 4.24 4.91 -11.15
C THR A 225 3.07 4.70 -10.21
N TRP A 226 2.69 5.68 -9.40
CA TRP A 226 1.49 5.61 -8.58
C TRP A 226 0.23 5.44 -9.44
N VAL A 227 0.06 6.25 -10.48
CA VAL A 227 -1.12 6.12 -11.34
C VAL A 227 -1.09 4.86 -12.21
N LEU A 228 0.10 4.37 -12.58
CA LEU A 228 0.28 3.06 -13.22
C LEU A 228 -0.08 1.90 -12.29
N TYR A 229 0.25 1.99 -11.00
CA TYR A 229 -0.18 0.99 -10.02
C TYR A 229 -1.71 0.92 -9.96
N GLY A 230 -2.36 2.08 -9.89
CA GLY A 230 -3.82 2.17 -9.95
C GLY A 230 -4.39 1.58 -11.24
N PHE A 231 -3.78 1.84 -12.39
CA PHE A 231 -4.21 1.30 -13.68
C PHE A 231 -4.01 -0.22 -13.80
N ILE A 232 -2.82 -0.73 -13.46
CA ILE A 232 -2.42 -2.12 -13.67
C ILE A 232 -3.04 -3.05 -12.62
N TYR A 233 -3.06 -2.64 -11.35
CA TYR A 233 -3.53 -3.47 -10.24
C TYR A 233 -4.88 -3.00 -9.69
N GLY A 234 -5.07 -1.68 -9.58
CA GLY A 234 -6.29 -1.10 -9.01
C GLY A 234 -7.52 -1.37 -9.89
N VAL A 235 -7.47 -1.11 -11.19
CA VAL A 235 -8.61 -1.31 -12.10
C VAL A 235 -9.05 -2.78 -12.14
N PRO A 236 -8.18 -3.78 -12.36
CA PRO A 236 -8.61 -5.18 -12.30
C PRO A 236 -9.22 -5.56 -10.94
N PHE A 237 -8.64 -5.10 -9.83
CA PHE A 237 -9.22 -5.33 -8.52
C PHE A 237 -10.61 -4.71 -8.38
N GLN A 238 -10.82 -3.47 -8.84
CA GLN A 238 -12.13 -2.81 -8.77
C GLN A 238 -13.20 -3.57 -9.56
N LEU A 239 -12.85 -4.13 -10.72
CA LEU A 239 -13.75 -4.97 -11.51
C LEU A 239 -14.09 -6.29 -10.79
N PHE A 240 -13.09 -6.93 -10.16
CA PHE A 240 -13.34 -8.09 -9.30
C PHE A 240 -14.22 -7.72 -8.11
N ALA A 241 -13.96 -6.60 -7.45
CA ALA A 241 -14.77 -6.10 -6.34
C ALA A 241 -16.25 -5.90 -6.74
N ILE A 242 -16.51 -5.35 -7.93
CA ILE A 242 -17.87 -5.24 -8.48
C ILE A 242 -18.53 -6.62 -8.59
N TYR A 243 -17.80 -7.61 -9.13
CA TYR A 243 -18.30 -8.98 -9.18
C TYR A 243 -18.64 -9.53 -7.78
N GLY A 244 -17.80 -9.25 -6.78
CA GLY A 244 -18.01 -9.65 -5.38
C GLY A 244 -19.19 -8.96 -4.69
N LEU A 245 -19.57 -7.75 -5.11
CA LEU A 245 -20.78 -7.06 -4.63
C LEU A 245 -22.07 -7.61 -5.28
N LEU A 246 -21.95 -8.15 -6.49
CA LEU A 246 -23.08 -8.74 -7.21
C LEU A 246 -23.36 -10.19 -6.78
N HIS A 247 -22.33 -10.95 -6.38
CA HIS A 247 -22.42 -12.36 -6.07
C HIS A 247 -21.98 -12.67 -4.63
N SER A 248 -22.84 -13.33 -3.86
CA SER A 248 -22.51 -13.81 -2.52
C SER A 248 -21.48 -14.93 -2.56
N GLY A 249 -20.78 -15.15 -1.44
CA GLY A 249 -19.80 -16.23 -1.29
C GLY A 249 -18.41 -15.94 -1.88
N CYS A 250 -18.13 -14.69 -2.24
CA CYS A 250 -16.80 -14.25 -2.68
C CYS A 250 -15.83 -14.09 -1.51
N GLU A 251 -15.34 -15.20 -0.96
CA GLU A 251 -14.51 -15.19 0.27
C GLU A 251 -13.24 -14.37 0.14
N TRP A 252 -12.59 -14.41 -1.02
CA TRP A 252 -11.38 -13.66 -1.33
C TRP A 252 -11.56 -12.14 -1.15
N MET A 253 -12.79 -11.63 -1.29
CA MET A 253 -13.10 -10.20 -1.23
C MET A 253 -12.66 -9.56 0.08
N MET A 254 -12.93 -10.22 1.20
CA MET A 254 -12.63 -9.69 2.55
C MET A 254 -11.13 -9.49 2.80
N ASP A 255 -10.26 -10.31 2.21
CA ASP A 255 -8.80 -10.16 2.38
C ASP A 255 -8.23 -9.20 1.32
N LEU A 256 -8.66 -9.34 0.05
CA LEU A 256 -8.15 -8.51 -1.03
C LEU A 256 -8.58 -7.03 -0.89
N VAL A 257 -9.76 -6.75 -0.35
CA VAL A 257 -10.21 -5.37 -0.09
C VAL A 257 -9.37 -4.68 0.97
N VAL A 258 -8.89 -5.42 1.99
CA VAL A 258 -8.00 -4.88 3.03
C VAL A 258 -6.67 -4.47 2.42
N PHE A 259 -6.11 -5.33 1.58
CA PHE A 259 -4.88 -5.06 0.83
C PHE A 259 -5.03 -3.82 -0.07
N TYR A 260 -6.11 -3.78 -0.85
CA TYR A 260 -6.39 -2.70 -1.78
C TYR A 260 -6.62 -1.36 -1.07
N ALA A 261 -7.46 -1.33 -0.02
CA ALA A 261 -7.73 -0.11 0.74
C ALA A 261 -6.48 0.47 1.38
N ALA A 262 -5.56 -0.38 1.85
CA ALA A 262 -4.27 0.06 2.38
C ALA A 262 -3.39 0.71 1.31
N GLY A 263 -3.26 0.07 0.14
CA GLY A 263 -2.53 0.63 -0.99
C GLY A 263 -3.12 1.96 -1.47
N MET A 264 -4.45 2.05 -1.56
CA MET A 264 -5.14 3.26 -1.95
C MET A 264 -4.90 4.42 -1.00
N LEU A 265 -4.98 4.18 0.31
CA LEU A 265 -4.72 5.22 1.30
C LEU A 265 -3.24 5.65 1.29
N GLN A 266 -2.33 4.67 1.37
CA GLN A 266 -0.89 4.93 1.42
C GLN A 266 -0.41 5.69 0.17
N GLY A 267 -0.69 5.15 -1.02
CA GLY A 267 -0.21 5.75 -2.25
C GLY A 267 -0.84 7.10 -2.53
N THR A 268 -2.13 7.31 -2.22
CA THR A 268 -2.77 8.62 -2.38
C THR A 268 -2.17 9.66 -1.43
N CYS A 269 -1.93 9.31 -0.16
CA CYS A 269 -1.34 10.24 0.81
C CYS A 269 0.07 10.67 0.37
N VAL A 270 0.92 9.72 -0.04
CA VAL A 270 2.28 10.00 -0.52
C VAL A 270 2.26 10.78 -1.83
N TYR A 271 1.40 10.40 -2.78
CA TYR A 271 1.26 11.09 -4.07
C TYR A 271 0.85 12.56 -3.89
N MET A 272 -0.16 12.80 -3.07
CA MET A 272 -0.67 14.14 -2.81
C MET A 272 0.37 15.02 -2.09
N ALA A 273 1.17 14.42 -1.20
CA ALA A 273 2.20 15.14 -0.45
C ALA A 273 3.21 15.90 -1.33
N TYR A 274 3.45 15.44 -2.57
CA TYR A 274 4.39 16.08 -3.51
C TYR A 274 4.17 17.59 -3.66
N THR A 275 2.93 18.03 -3.88
CA THR A 275 2.61 19.45 -4.15
C THR A 275 2.87 20.36 -2.95
N TRP A 276 2.92 19.80 -1.74
CA TRP A 276 3.11 20.59 -0.51
C TRP A 276 4.53 20.53 0.06
N PHE A 277 5.40 19.66 -0.46
CA PHE A 277 6.80 19.66 -0.04
C PHE A 277 7.54 20.85 -0.65
N PRO A 278 8.24 21.69 0.15
CA PRO A 278 8.93 22.88 -0.37
C PRO A 278 10.00 22.63 -1.45
N MET A 279 10.51 21.40 -1.52
CA MET A 279 11.57 21.00 -2.45
C MET A 279 11.06 20.41 -3.77
N SER A 280 9.74 20.25 -3.95
CA SER A 280 9.18 19.77 -5.20
C SER A 280 9.25 20.86 -6.28
N ASN A 281 9.45 20.45 -7.54
CA ASN A 281 9.53 21.40 -8.64
C ASN A 281 8.14 22.01 -8.92
N PRO A 282 7.99 23.36 -8.84
CA PRO A 282 6.72 24.05 -9.07
C PRO A 282 6.09 23.80 -10.44
N GLU A 283 6.89 23.50 -11.47
CA GLU A 283 6.39 23.18 -12.82
C GLU A 283 5.46 21.96 -12.82
N TYR A 284 5.72 21.00 -11.93
CA TYR A 284 4.95 19.76 -11.83
C TYR A 284 3.89 19.79 -10.73
N HIS A 285 3.69 20.93 -10.07
CA HIS A 285 2.64 21.09 -9.07
C HIS A 285 1.26 21.03 -9.73
N ILE A 286 0.26 20.64 -8.94
CA ILE A 286 -1.14 20.74 -9.37
C ILE A 286 -1.48 22.22 -9.57
N PRO A 287 -1.92 22.65 -10.77
CA PRO A 287 -2.30 24.04 -11.01
C PRO A 287 -3.43 24.51 -10.08
N GLN A 288 -3.38 25.77 -9.64
CA GLN A 288 -4.37 26.30 -8.69
C GLN A 288 -5.82 26.18 -9.20
N ALA A 289 -6.01 26.34 -10.51
CA ALA A 289 -7.32 26.23 -11.16
C ALA A 289 -7.93 24.81 -11.09
N SER A 290 -7.09 23.76 -11.04
CA SER A 290 -7.52 22.35 -11.01
C SER A 290 -7.32 21.68 -9.64
N MET A 291 -6.71 22.37 -8.67
CA MET A 291 -6.36 21.84 -7.35
C MET A 291 -7.52 21.16 -6.62
N TYR A 292 -8.67 21.83 -6.53
CA TYR A 292 -9.83 21.27 -5.84
C TYR A 292 -10.36 20.00 -6.53
N MET A 293 -10.36 19.97 -7.85
CA MET A 293 -10.80 18.79 -8.62
C MET A 293 -9.85 17.62 -8.39
N VAL A 294 -8.54 17.84 -8.47
CA VAL A 294 -7.54 16.78 -8.25
C VAL A 294 -7.59 16.26 -6.82
N ILE A 295 -7.73 17.13 -5.82
CA ILE A 295 -7.92 16.73 -4.42
C ILE A 295 -9.21 15.91 -4.30
N ALA A 296 -10.33 16.39 -4.85
CA ALA A 296 -11.61 15.69 -4.78
C ALA A 296 -11.55 14.29 -5.40
N ILE A 297 -10.90 14.13 -6.56
CA ILE A 297 -10.72 12.81 -7.19
C ILE A 297 -9.90 11.90 -6.27
N ASN A 298 -8.78 12.36 -5.75
CA ASN A 298 -7.92 11.54 -4.88
C ASN A 298 -8.62 11.16 -3.55
N VAL A 299 -9.34 12.10 -2.93
CA VAL A 299 -10.17 11.83 -1.75
C VAL A 299 -11.28 10.82 -2.08
N PHE A 300 -11.92 10.95 -3.24
CA PHE A 300 -12.94 10.00 -3.70
C PHE A 300 -12.38 8.58 -3.87
N LEU A 301 -11.19 8.42 -4.46
CA LEU A 301 -10.53 7.12 -4.63
C LEU A 301 -10.26 6.42 -3.28
N VAL A 302 -9.78 7.19 -2.28
CA VAL A 302 -9.58 6.70 -0.92
C VAL A 302 -10.91 6.40 -0.24
N PHE A 303 -11.90 7.27 -0.39
CA PHE A 303 -13.22 7.10 0.21
C PHE A 303 -13.91 5.83 -0.28
N ILE A 304 -14.00 5.63 -1.60
CA ILE A 304 -14.67 4.46 -2.18
C ILE A 304 -13.97 3.15 -1.76
N SER A 305 -12.64 3.11 -1.77
CA SER A 305 -11.89 1.91 -1.36
C SER A 305 -12.09 1.57 0.13
N ASN A 306 -12.11 2.57 1.01
CA ASN A 306 -12.33 2.36 2.45
C ASN A 306 -13.81 2.13 2.80
N LEU A 307 -14.75 2.68 2.02
CA LEU A 307 -16.18 2.37 2.16
C LEU A 307 -16.47 0.93 1.71
N LEU A 308 -15.83 0.46 0.64
CA LEU A 308 -15.88 -0.93 0.20
C LEU A 308 -15.32 -1.88 1.27
N LEU A 309 -14.19 -1.50 1.89
CA LEU A 309 -13.63 -2.21 3.05
C LEU A 309 -14.68 -2.29 4.16
N TRP A 310 -15.22 -1.15 4.60
CA TRP A 310 -16.25 -1.11 5.64
C TRP A 310 -17.45 -1.99 5.29
N ARG A 311 -17.93 -1.94 4.04
CA ARG A 311 -19.04 -2.74 3.55
C ARG A 311 -18.79 -4.25 3.71
N CYS A 312 -17.57 -4.69 3.44
CA CYS A 312 -17.17 -6.09 3.63
C CYS A 312 -17.27 -6.51 5.11
N PHE A 313 -16.83 -5.64 6.03
CA PHE A 313 -16.87 -5.90 7.48
C PHE A 313 -18.25 -5.68 8.13
N ALA A 314 -19.13 -4.88 7.50
CA ALA A 314 -20.48 -4.63 8.01
C ALA A 314 -21.41 -5.85 7.87
N GLU A 315 -21.18 -6.70 6.85
CA GLU A 315 -21.95 -7.94 6.63
C GLU A 315 -21.05 -9.03 6.03
N PRO A 316 -20.07 -9.54 6.80
CA PRO A 316 -19.12 -10.54 6.30
C PRO A 316 -19.81 -11.83 5.87
N GLN A 317 -20.97 -12.13 6.45
CA GLN A 317 -21.84 -13.27 6.12
C GLN A 317 -22.18 -13.36 4.62
N TYR A 318 -22.28 -12.22 3.92
CA TYR A 318 -22.59 -12.18 2.50
C TYR A 318 -21.43 -12.71 1.63
N PHE A 319 -20.19 -12.56 2.10
CA PHE A 319 -18.98 -12.90 1.36
C PHE A 319 -18.44 -14.30 1.69
N VAL A 320 -18.92 -14.94 2.75
CA VAL A 320 -18.50 -16.31 3.12
C VAL A 320 -19.20 -17.35 2.25
N LYS A 321 -18.51 -18.42 1.84
CA LYS A 321 -19.15 -19.50 1.07
C LYS A 321 -20.14 -20.24 1.95
N GLY A 322 -21.38 -20.33 1.47
CA GLY A 322 -22.35 -21.24 2.06
C GLY A 322 -21.93 -22.69 1.88
N LYS A 323 -22.21 -23.55 2.87
CA LYS A 323 -22.26 -24.99 2.62
C LYS A 323 -23.35 -25.22 1.59
N LEU A 324 -22.99 -25.69 0.39
CA LEU A 324 -23.96 -26.30 -0.52
C LEU A 324 -24.71 -27.36 0.30
N LYS A 325 -26.01 -27.17 0.51
CA LYS A 325 -26.86 -28.30 0.88
C LYS A 325 -26.72 -29.29 -0.26
N LYS A 326 -25.96 -30.37 -0.06
CA LYS A 326 -26.09 -31.57 -0.88
C LYS A 326 -27.53 -32.03 -0.65
N ASN A 327 -28.39 -31.75 -1.62
CA ASN A 327 -29.71 -32.36 -1.68
C ASN A 327 -29.54 -33.85 -1.99
#